data_AF-A0A554LEU9-F1
#
_entry.id   AF-A0A554LEU9-F1
#
_cell.length_a   1.000
_cell.length_b   1.000
_cell.length_c   1.000
_cell.angle_alpha   90.00
_cell.angle_beta   90.00
_cell.angle_gamma   90.00
#
_symmetry.space_group_name_H-M   'P 1'
#
loop_
_entity.id
_entity.type
_entity.pdbx_description
1 polymer ?
#
loop_
_entity_poly.entity_id
_entity_poly.type
_entity_poly.pdbx_seq_one_letter_code
_entity_poly.pdbx_strand_id
1 'polypeptide(L)'
;MLNQEELKVLQEIAHEKGGKCLSKEYRGSNFKLLWECSLGHRWLSAPCKIKGGRWCHTCAGNIKLTIDEMHKIAKLRGGRCLSTKYTNIDTKLEWECSDGHHWVATPDTIKGGGWCPYCGLRGIRENFCRLILENIFNKNFPKVSPVWLKTKDGNRMELDGYCNDLKLAFEYHGEQHFKNLKFFYRNRGSLQQRITYDKYKRKLCEKIQIKLIEIPYLIEDKDIYQYILAKLKELRVRIPKHNAKNISKINKQYLNSRLKYFYQIASKRGGKCLSSVYLGINHKLRWRCSEGHIWKATPSNVKRYHWCPSCAGCKSYTINKIRELAKLRGGKCLSTEYKGAHGKLKWQCSKGHIWETTPDSIRNGTWCPKCNGNISYTIDEISELAKSCGGKCLSKKYGGAHGKLKWQCSEGHIWETTPNSIRRGTWCLKCRS
;
A
#
# COMPACT_ATOMS: atom_id res chain seq x y z
N MET A 1 35.69 -34.11 -46.47
CA MET A 1 35.86 -32.66 -46.30
C MET A 1 34.53 -31.92 -46.14
N LEU A 2 33.49 -32.26 -46.90
CA LEU A 2 32.13 -31.65 -46.83
C LEU A 2 31.53 -31.53 -45.40
N ASN A 3 31.62 -32.55 -44.55
CA ASN A 3 30.98 -32.53 -43.22
C ASN A 3 31.66 -31.58 -42.21
N GLN A 4 32.93 -31.19 -42.41
CA GLN A 4 33.64 -30.28 -41.51
C GLN A 4 33.30 -28.81 -41.80
N GLU A 5 33.11 -28.44 -43.07
CA GLU A 5 32.68 -27.10 -43.46
C GLU A 5 31.24 -26.83 -42.99
N GLU A 6 30.34 -27.81 -43.14
CA GLU A 6 28.97 -27.68 -42.64
C GLU A 6 28.90 -27.55 -41.12
N LEU A 7 29.80 -28.22 -40.38
CA LEU A 7 29.88 -28.07 -38.93
C LEU A 7 30.33 -26.66 -38.52
N LYS A 8 31.26 -26.04 -39.26
CA LYS A 8 31.67 -24.64 -39.03
C LYS A 8 30.51 -23.68 -39.20
N VAL A 9 29.72 -23.81 -40.27
CA VAL A 9 28.51 -23.00 -40.49
C VAL A 9 27.51 -23.15 -39.34
N LEU A 10 27.34 -24.37 -38.80
CA LEU A 10 26.46 -24.60 -37.65
C LEU A 10 27.00 -23.98 -36.35
N GLN A 11 28.31 -23.92 -36.17
CA GLN A 11 28.96 -23.24 -35.05
C GLN A 11 28.81 -21.72 -35.14
N GLU A 12 28.90 -21.15 -36.34
CA GLU A 12 28.65 -19.73 -36.60
C GLU A 12 27.19 -19.36 -36.29
N ILE A 13 26.21 -20.15 -36.77
CA ILE A 13 24.79 -19.94 -36.44
C ILE A 13 24.56 -19.99 -34.92
N ALA A 14 25.28 -20.87 -34.21
CA ALA A 14 25.20 -20.91 -32.76
C ALA A 14 25.73 -19.62 -32.14
N HIS A 15 26.88 -19.13 -32.63
CA HIS A 15 27.52 -17.90 -32.17
C HIS A 15 26.65 -16.66 -32.40
N GLU A 16 26.04 -16.53 -33.60
CA GLU A 16 25.10 -15.45 -33.92
C GLU A 16 23.89 -15.41 -32.98
N LYS A 17 23.40 -16.58 -32.56
CA LYS A 17 22.30 -16.71 -31.59
C LYS A 17 22.77 -16.61 -30.13
N GLY A 18 24.01 -16.17 -29.90
CA GLY A 18 24.63 -15.99 -28.59
C GLY A 18 24.92 -17.30 -27.85
N GLY A 19 25.10 -18.41 -28.56
CA GLY A 19 25.35 -19.73 -27.99
C GLY A 19 26.52 -20.47 -28.66
N LYS A 20 26.61 -21.78 -28.43
CA LYS A 20 27.67 -22.65 -28.93
C LYS A 20 27.11 -24.00 -29.38
N CYS A 21 27.63 -24.54 -30.47
CA CYS A 21 27.46 -25.95 -30.82
C CYS A 21 28.62 -26.74 -30.20
N LEU A 22 28.33 -27.66 -29.28
CA LEU A 22 29.32 -28.44 -28.53
C LEU A 22 29.70 -29.76 -29.23
N SER A 23 28.95 -30.17 -30.25
CA SER A 23 29.24 -31.38 -31.03
C SER A 23 30.45 -31.17 -31.96
N LYS A 24 31.32 -32.19 -32.02
CA LYS A 24 32.52 -32.21 -32.87
C LYS A 24 32.33 -32.96 -34.19
N GLU A 25 31.21 -33.67 -34.34
CA GLU A 25 30.90 -34.47 -35.53
C GLU A 25 29.53 -34.10 -36.09
N TYR A 26 29.45 -34.04 -37.41
CA TYR A 26 28.20 -33.85 -38.14
C TYR A 26 27.99 -35.00 -39.12
N ARG A 27 26.83 -35.67 -38.98
CA ARG A 27 26.42 -36.85 -39.77
C ARG A 27 25.07 -36.62 -40.46
N GLY A 28 24.79 -35.37 -40.86
CA GLY A 28 23.59 -35.00 -41.61
C GLY A 28 22.57 -34.15 -40.84
N SER A 29 21.59 -33.62 -41.58
CA SER A 29 20.69 -32.55 -41.14
C SER A 29 19.71 -32.93 -40.02
N ASN A 30 19.44 -34.22 -39.87
CA ASN A 30 18.57 -34.80 -38.84
C ASN A 30 19.35 -35.37 -37.64
N PHE A 31 20.68 -35.44 -37.72
CA PHE A 31 21.52 -35.92 -36.63
C PHE A 31 21.51 -34.91 -35.47
N LYS A 32 21.18 -35.36 -34.25
CA LYS A 32 21.07 -34.44 -33.10
C LYS A 32 22.46 -33.99 -32.67
N LEU A 33 22.68 -32.68 -32.73
CA LEU A 33 23.86 -32.03 -32.14
C LEU A 33 23.52 -31.49 -30.76
N LEU A 34 24.55 -31.33 -29.92
CA LEU A 34 24.48 -30.72 -28.61
C LEU A 34 24.73 -29.22 -28.72
N TRP A 35 23.79 -28.42 -28.23
CA TRP A 35 23.81 -26.96 -28.29
C TRP A 35 23.80 -26.37 -26.88
N GLU A 36 24.39 -25.19 -26.72
CA GLU A 36 24.40 -24.39 -25.49
C GLU A 36 24.00 -22.94 -25.83
N CYS A 37 23.15 -22.30 -25.02
CA CYS A 37 22.78 -20.87 -25.23
C CYS A 37 23.59 -19.94 -24.33
N SER A 38 23.43 -18.62 -24.50
CA SER A 38 24.09 -17.58 -23.69
C SER A 38 23.86 -17.70 -22.19
N LEU A 39 22.73 -18.29 -21.78
CA LEU A 39 22.38 -18.53 -20.38
C LEU A 39 22.89 -19.89 -19.86
N GLY A 40 23.67 -20.63 -20.65
CA GLY A 40 24.28 -21.92 -20.25
C GLY A 40 23.34 -23.13 -20.34
N HIS A 41 22.12 -22.99 -20.88
CA HIS A 41 21.23 -24.14 -21.06
C HIS A 41 21.72 -25.03 -22.20
N ARG A 42 21.79 -26.34 -21.96
CA ARG A 42 22.23 -27.34 -22.93
C ARG A 42 21.07 -28.19 -23.43
N TRP A 43 20.99 -28.43 -24.74
CA TRP A 43 19.96 -29.29 -25.33
C TRP A 43 20.42 -30.01 -26.59
N LEU A 44 19.77 -31.13 -26.90
CA LEU A 44 19.98 -31.87 -28.15
C LEU A 44 18.95 -31.42 -29.20
N SER A 45 19.42 -31.03 -30.38
CA SER A 45 18.53 -30.65 -31.49
C SER A 45 19.17 -30.95 -32.84
N ALA A 46 18.32 -31.29 -33.82
CA ALA A 46 18.74 -31.46 -35.20
C ALA A 46 19.09 -30.09 -35.83
N PRO A 47 20.20 -29.99 -36.60
CA PRO A 47 20.61 -28.81 -37.34
C PRO A 47 19.52 -28.19 -38.22
N CYS A 48 18.68 -29.01 -38.87
CA CYS A 48 17.57 -28.52 -39.68
C CYS A 48 16.56 -27.68 -38.88
N LYS A 49 16.34 -28.01 -37.59
CA LYS A 49 15.43 -27.25 -36.70
C LYS A 49 16.04 -25.92 -36.24
N ILE A 50 17.36 -25.90 -36.07
CA ILE A 50 18.11 -24.69 -35.72
C ILE A 50 18.15 -23.72 -36.91
N LYS A 51 18.46 -24.22 -38.11
CA LYS A 51 18.38 -23.44 -39.37
C LYS A 51 16.96 -22.92 -39.62
N GLY A 52 15.93 -23.71 -39.26
CA GLY A 52 14.52 -23.30 -39.30
C GLY A 52 14.06 -22.37 -38.17
N GLY A 53 14.99 -21.77 -37.40
CA GLY A 53 14.70 -20.72 -36.42
C GLY A 53 14.36 -21.19 -35.00
N ARG A 54 14.25 -22.50 -34.72
CA ARG A 54 14.07 -22.98 -33.34
C ARG A 54 15.38 -22.87 -32.56
N TRP A 55 15.30 -22.42 -31.32
CA TRP A 55 16.45 -22.27 -30.43
C TRP A 55 16.19 -22.87 -29.04
N CYS A 56 16.91 -22.41 -28.01
CA CYS A 56 16.83 -22.89 -26.64
C CYS A 56 15.39 -22.93 -26.12
N HIS A 57 14.86 -24.14 -25.88
CA HIS A 57 13.51 -24.34 -25.36
C HIS A 57 13.35 -23.81 -23.93
N THR A 58 14.42 -23.76 -23.14
CA THR A 58 14.41 -23.17 -21.80
C THR A 58 14.22 -21.67 -21.84
N CYS A 59 14.97 -20.97 -22.69
CA CYS A 59 14.82 -19.53 -22.89
C CYS A 59 13.47 -19.19 -23.54
N ALA A 60 12.97 -20.06 -24.41
CA ALA A 60 11.65 -19.92 -25.03
C ALA A 60 10.47 -20.33 -24.12
N GLY A 61 10.72 -20.72 -22.85
CA GLY A 61 9.68 -21.07 -21.89
C GLY A 61 8.99 -22.43 -22.14
N ASN A 62 9.54 -23.28 -23.00
CA ASN A 62 8.99 -24.57 -23.44
C ASN A 62 9.44 -25.77 -22.60
N ILE A 63 9.91 -25.57 -21.36
CA ILE A 63 10.20 -26.69 -20.45
C ILE A 63 8.88 -27.30 -19.98
N LYS A 64 8.74 -28.63 -20.13
CA LYS A 64 7.67 -29.39 -19.48
C LYS A 64 7.83 -29.27 -17.97
N LEU A 65 6.83 -28.67 -17.33
CA LEU A 65 6.80 -28.59 -15.88
C LEU A 65 6.70 -29.98 -15.27
N THR A 66 7.27 -30.17 -14.08
CA THR A 66 7.25 -31.45 -13.37
C THR A 66 6.51 -31.33 -12.06
N ILE A 67 6.12 -32.47 -11.47
CA ILE A 67 5.52 -32.47 -10.13
C ILE A 67 6.49 -31.91 -9.08
N ASP A 68 7.79 -32.15 -9.24
CA ASP A 68 8.83 -31.61 -8.35
C ASP A 68 8.88 -30.08 -8.36
N GLU A 69 8.65 -29.46 -9.52
CA GLU A 69 8.52 -28.00 -9.60
C GLU A 69 7.29 -27.50 -8.86
N MET A 70 6.18 -28.25 -8.87
CA MET A 70 4.99 -27.91 -8.09
C MET A 70 5.25 -28.01 -6.59
N HIS A 71 5.97 -29.05 -6.14
CA HIS A 71 6.41 -29.16 -4.73
C HIS A 71 7.33 -28.02 -4.33
N LYS A 72 8.29 -27.61 -5.18
CA LYS A 72 9.17 -26.46 -4.93
C LYS A 72 8.40 -25.16 -4.81
N ILE A 73 7.46 -24.90 -5.73
CA ILE A 73 6.59 -23.70 -5.68
C ILE A 73 5.80 -23.68 -4.38
N ALA A 74 5.24 -24.83 -3.98
CA ALA A 74 4.49 -24.91 -2.74
C ALA A 74 5.34 -24.60 -1.51
N LYS A 75 6.54 -25.21 -1.44
CA LYS A 75 7.49 -24.99 -0.35
C LYS A 75 7.94 -23.53 -0.25
N LEU A 76 8.23 -22.88 -1.39
CA LEU A 76 8.60 -21.46 -1.44
C LEU A 76 7.51 -20.56 -0.86
N ARG A 77 6.23 -20.93 -1.07
CA ARG A 77 5.07 -20.20 -0.54
C ARG A 77 4.65 -20.65 0.86
N GLY A 78 5.49 -21.43 1.53
CA GLY A 78 5.27 -21.93 2.89
C GLY A 78 4.20 -23.01 2.98
N GLY A 79 3.84 -23.66 1.88
CA GLY A 79 2.86 -24.75 1.84
C GLY A 79 3.44 -26.05 1.28
N ARG A 80 2.55 -26.98 0.91
CA ARG A 80 2.87 -28.27 0.30
C ARG A 80 1.95 -28.51 -0.90
N CYS A 81 2.44 -29.18 -1.92
CA CYS A 81 1.56 -29.80 -2.91
C CYS A 81 1.44 -31.28 -2.50
N LEU A 82 0.22 -31.75 -2.31
CA LEU A 82 -0.08 -33.09 -1.81
C LEU A 82 -0.19 -34.11 -2.95
N SER A 83 -0.43 -33.63 -4.17
CA SER A 83 -0.43 -34.48 -5.35
C SER A 83 0.95 -35.04 -5.64
N THR A 84 0.97 -36.30 -6.08
CA THR A 84 2.18 -37.04 -6.44
C THR A 84 2.37 -37.18 -7.96
N LYS A 85 1.35 -36.85 -8.75
CA LYS A 85 1.35 -36.99 -10.21
C LYS A 85 0.96 -35.68 -10.89
N TYR A 86 1.74 -35.27 -11.89
CA TYR A 86 1.48 -34.11 -12.75
C TYR A 86 1.43 -34.56 -14.21
N THR A 87 0.36 -34.17 -14.90
CA THR A 87 0.13 -34.50 -16.32
C THR A 87 0.29 -33.26 -17.20
N ASN A 88 -0.39 -32.16 -16.87
CA ASN A 88 -0.32 -30.89 -17.60
C ASN A 88 -0.76 -29.71 -16.71
N ILE A 89 -0.64 -28.49 -17.24
CA ILE A 89 -0.90 -27.23 -16.52
C ILE A 89 -2.38 -27.05 -16.09
N ASP A 90 -3.30 -27.69 -16.81
CA ASP A 90 -4.75 -27.60 -16.58
C ASP A 90 -5.27 -28.67 -15.63
N THR A 91 -4.46 -29.70 -15.33
CA THR A 91 -4.85 -30.76 -14.41
C THR A 91 -4.80 -30.24 -12.98
N LYS A 92 -5.93 -30.38 -12.28
CA LYS A 92 -6.07 -29.96 -10.89
C LYS A 92 -5.15 -30.77 -9.97
N LEU A 93 -4.44 -30.07 -9.10
CA LEU A 93 -3.63 -30.66 -8.03
C LEU A 93 -4.17 -30.25 -6.66
N GLU A 94 -3.80 -31.01 -5.63
CA GLU A 94 -4.08 -30.75 -4.22
C GLU A 94 -2.94 -29.99 -3.56
N TRP A 95 -3.29 -28.99 -2.77
CA TRP A 95 -2.38 -28.04 -2.16
C TRP A 95 -2.74 -27.82 -0.68
N GLU A 96 -1.71 -27.58 0.13
CA GLU A 96 -1.79 -27.25 1.54
C GLU A 96 -1.00 -25.96 1.80
N CYS A 97 -1.47 -25.05 2.65
CA CYS A 97 -0.72 -23.84 3.03
C CYS A 97 -0.10 -23.99 4.43
N SER A 98 0.73 -23.01 4.82
CA SER A 98 1.35 -22.96 6.16
C SER A 98 0.36 -22.97 7.32
N ASP A 99 -0.88 -22.52 7.08
CA ASP A 99 -1.95 -22.53 8.08
C ASP A 99 -2.73 -23.87 8.11
N GLY A 100 -2.38 -24.84 7.27
CA GLY A 100 -2.99 -26.18 7.20
C GLY A 100 -4.28 -26.27 6.38
N HIS A 101 -4.62 -25.24 5.60
CA HIS A 101 -5.79 -25.30 4.73
C HIS A 101 -5.48 -26.12 3.47
N HIS A 102 -6.41 -27.00 3.10
CA HIS A 102 -6.32 -27.91 1.97
C HIS A 102 -7.24 -27.43 0.83
N TRP A 103 -6.75 -27.31 -0.40
CA TRP A 103 -7.57 -26.95 -1.56
C TRP A 103 -7.08 -27.59 -2.86
N VAL A 104 -7.95 -27.55 -3.88
CA VAL A 104 -7.67 -28.05 -5.22
C VAL A 104 -7.53 -26.86 -6.19
N ALA A 105 -6.41 -26.80 -6.94
CA ALA A 105 -6.16 -25.75 -7.93
C ALA A 105 -5.27 -26.23 -9.07
N THR A 106 -5.37 -25.58 -10.23
CA THR A 106 -4.49 -25.86 -11.38
C THR A 106 -3.12 -25.20 -11.20
N PRO A 107 -2.04 -25.85 -11.67
CA PRO A 107 -0.70 -25.28 -11.74
C PRO A 107 -0.62 -23.91 -12.41
N ASP A 108 -1.43 -23.66 -13.44
CA ASP A 108 -1.52 -22.34 -14.10
C ASP A 108 -1.92 -21.24 -13.12
N THR A 109 -3.01 -21.47 -12.37
CA THR A 109 -3.53 -20.55 -11.36
C THR A 109 -2.47 -20.24 -10.29
N ILE A 110 -1.73 -21.26 -9.86
CA ILE A 110 -0.69 -21.11 -8.84
C ILE A 110 0.48 -20.29 -9.38
N LYS A 111 0.93 -20.58 -10.60
CA LYS A 111 2.00 -19.82 -11.28
C LYS A 111 1.61 -18.38 -11.55
N GLY A 112 0.36 -18.13 -11.94
CA GLY A 112 -0.23 -16.81 -12.14
C GLY A 112 -0.37 -15.97 -10.86
N GLY A 113 0.07 -16.48 -9.71
CA GLY A 113 0.07 -15.77 -8.43
C GLY A 113 -1.10 -16.10 -7.52
N GLY A 114 -2.04 -16.94 -7.95
CA GLY A 114 -3.07 -17.53 -7.10
C GLY A 114 -2.46 -18.42 -6.02
N TRP A 115 -3.05 -18.44 -4.83
CA TRP A 115 -2.61 -19.30 -3.72
C TRP A 115 -3.82 -19.75 -2.90
N CYS A 116 -3.59 -20.15 -1.65
CA CYS A 116 -4.62 -20.61 -0.72
C CYS A 116 -5.84 -19.68 -0.70
N PRO A 117 -7.03 -20.16 -1.13
CA PRO A 117 -8.23 -19.33 -1.18
C PRO A 117 -8.68 -18.90 0.22
N TYR A 118 -8.31 -19.68 1.24
CA TYR A 118 -8.63 -19.40 2.63
C TYR A 118 -7.68 -18.37 3.29
N CYS A 119 -6.49 -18.18 2.72
CA CYS A 119 -5.53 -17.15 3.14
C CYS A 119 -5.54 -15.90 2.24
N GLY A 120 -6.12 -16.00 1.03
CA GLY A 120 -6.24 -14.92 0.05
C GLY A 120 -7.21 -13.81 0.47
N LEU A 121 -6.91 -12.58 0.05
CA LEU A 121 -7.60 -11.36 0.53
C LEU A 121 -8.88 -11.02 -0.22
N ARG A 122 -9.02 -11.51 -1.45
CA ARG A 122 -10.27 -11.40 -2.23
C ARG A 122 -11.13 -12.59 -1.91
N GLY A 123 -12.43 -12.35 -1.67
CA GLY A 123 -13.38 -13.42 -1.35
C GLY A 123 -13.13 -14.08 0.02
N ILE A 124 -12.35 -13.48 0.92
CA ILE A 124 -12.02 -14.13 2.21
C ILE A 124 -13.28 -14.42 3.05
N ARG A 125 -14.31 -13.55 2.95
CA ARG A 125 -15.59 -13.73 3.63
C ARG A 125 -16.50 -14.72 2.89
N GLU A 126 -16.52 -14.69 1.55
CA GLU A 126 -17.16 -15.73 0.73
C GLU A 126 -16.62 -17.11 1.07
N ASN A 127 -15.30 -17.25 1.15
CA ASN A 127 -14.63 -18.50 1.48
C ASN A 127 -14.86 -18.93 2.93
N PHE A 128 -14.93 -17.97 3.86
CA PHE A 128 -15.31 -18.28 5.24
C PHE A 128 -16.75 -18.79 5.35
N CYS A 129 -17.70 -18.18 4.62
CA CYS A 129 -19.08 -18.66 4.55
C CYS A 129 -19.15 -20.06 3.93
N ARG A 130 -18.39 -20.30 2.85
CA ARG A 130 -18.23 -21.61 2.20
C ARG A 130 -17.76 -22.66 3.21
N LEU A 131 -16.66 -22.39 3.91
CA LEU A 131 -16.07 -23.29 4.90
C LEU A 131 -17.06 -23.65 6.01
N ILE A 132 -17.82 -22.67 6.51
CA ILE A 132 -18.84 -22.93 7.53
C ILE A 132 -19.89 -23.91 6.99
N LEU A 133 -20.42 -23.68 5.80
CA LEU A 133 -21.43 -24.54 5.19
C LEU A 133 -20.86 -25.94 4.89
N GLU A 134 -19.64 -26.01 4.34
CA GLU A 134 -18.96 -27.28 4.06
C GLU A 134 -18.74 -28.09 5.34
N ASN A 135 -18.40 -27.44 6.47
CA ASN A 135 -18.25 -28.12 7.76
C ASN A 135 -19.57 -28.49 8.43
N ILE A 136 -20.62 -27.69 8.25
CA ILE A 136 -21.96 -28.03 8.76
C ILE A 136 -22.47 -29.27 8.04
N PHE A 137 -22.34 -29.33 6.71
CA PHE A 137 -22.97 -30.38 5.90
C PHE A 137 -22.05 -31.53 5.50
N ASN A 138 -20.73 -31.38 5.70
CA ASN A 138 -19.71 -32.29 5.18
C ASN A 138 -19.85 -32.54 3.66
N LYS A 139 -20.15 -31.47 2.91
CA LYS A 139 -20.35 -31.48 1.45
C LYS A 139 -19.73 -30.25 0.84
N ASN A 140 -19.27 -30.36 -0.40
CA ASN A 140 -18.65 -29.25 -1.13
C ASN A 140 -19.69 -28.23 -1.60
N PHE A 141 -19.34 -26.95 -1.53
CA PHE A 141 -20.13 -25.85 -2.08
C PHE A 141 -19.30 -25.11 -3.12
N PRO A 142 -19.05 -25.65 -4.33
CA PRO A 142 -18.26 -24.99 -5.36
C PRO A 142 -18.91 -23.69 -5.85
N LYS A 143 -18.06 -22.74 -6.27
CA LYS A 143 -18.47 -21.52 -6.98
C LYS A 143 -18.82 -21.89 -8.41
N VAL A 144 -20.02 -21.55 -8.88
CA VAL A 144 -20.54 -22.05 -10.16
C VAL A 144 -21.37 -20.99 -10.88
N SER A 145 -21.41 -21.04 -12.21
CA SER A 145 -22.35 -20.26 -13.04
C SER A 145 -23.28 -21.21 -13.80
N PRO A 146 -24.34 -21.72 -13.16
CA PRO A 146 -25.17 -22.79 -13.72
C PRO A 146 -25.86 -22.38 -15.03
N VAL A 147 -26.07 -23.34 -15.92
CA VAL A 147 -26.69 -23.09 -17.24
C VAL A 147 -28.12 -22.53 -17.11
N TRP A 148 -28.83 -22.91 -16.06
CA TRP A 148 -30.19 -22.42 -15.74
C TRP A 148 -30.20 -21.00 -15.17
N LEU A 149 -29.06 -20.48 -14.69
CA LEU A 149 -28.95 -19.18 -14.06
C LEU A 149 -28.45 -18.16 -15.08
N LYS A 150 -29.35 -17.64 -15.91
CA LYS A 150 -29.05 -16.65 -16.96
C LYS A 150 -29.85 -15.37 -16.75
N THR A 151 -29.29 -14.22 -17.09
CA THR A 151 -30.01 -12.94 -17.15
C THR A 151 -31.01 -12.95 -18.32
N LYS A 152 -31.87 -11.92 -18.37
CA LYS A 152 -32.78 -11.70 -19.51
C LYS A 152 -32.02 -11.60 -20.85
N ASP A 153 -30.78 -11.11 -20.81
CA ASP A 153 -29.91 -10.93 -21.98
C ASP A 153 -29.10 -12.20 -22.32
N GLY A 154 -29.36 -13.33 -21.66
CA GLY A 154 -28.72 -14.62 -21.92
C GLY A 154 -27.36 -14.85 -21.24
N ASN A 155 -26.83 -13.86 -20.52
CA ASN A 155 -25.56 -13.96 -19.81
C ASN A 155 -25.70 -14.83 -18.54
N ARG A 156 -24.76 -15.76 -18.29
CA ARG A 156 -24.80 -16.60 -17.09
C ARG A 156 -24.46 -15.78 -15.85
N MET A 157 -25.20 -16.00 -14.76
CA MET A 157 -24.88 -15.44 -13.44
C MET A 157 -24.22 -16.51 -12.57
N GLU A 158 -23.48 -16.04 -11.58
CA GLU A 158 -22.69 -16.88 -10.68
C GLU A 158 -23.37 -17.05 -9.32
N LEU A 159 -23.12 -18.19 -8.68
CA LEU A 159 -23.39 -18.49 -7.28
C LEU A 159 -22.08 -18.60 -6.52
N ASP A 160 -21.97 -17.88 -5.40
CA ASP A 160 -20.75 -17.93 -4.57
C ASP A 160 -20.47 -19.33 -4.03
N GLY A 161 -21.52 -20.10 -3.69
CA GLY A 161 -21.40 -21.54 -3.52
C GLY A 161 -22.72 -22.27 -3.68
N TYR A 162 -22.68 -23.46 -4.28
CA TYR A 162 -23.86 -24.27 -4.55
C TYR A 162 -23.60 -25.76 -4.30
N CYS A 163 -24.47 -26.41 -3.56
CA CYS A 163 -24.49 -27.86 -3.37
C CYS A 163 -25.75 -28.45 -4.02
N ASN A 164 -25.58 -29.22 -5.10
CA ASN A 164 -26.69 -29.82 -5.83
C ASN A 164 -27.47 -30.84 -4.99
N ASP A 165 -26.78 -31.66 -4.21
CA ASP A 165 -27.41 -32.71 -3.39
C ASP A 165 -28.34 -32.15 -2.32
N LEU A 166 -28.00 -30.99 -1.77
CA LEU A 166 -28.79 -30.32 -0.73
C LEU A 166 -29.80 -29.34 -1.32
N LYS A 167 -29.75 -29.10 -2.64
CA LYS A 167 -30.44 -28.01 -3.34
C LYS A 167 -30.29 -26.68 -2.57
N LEU A 168 -29.06 -26.40 -2.13
CA LEU A 168 -28.73 -25.28 -1.25
C LEU A 168 -27.62 -24.44 -1.89
N ALA A 169 -27.84 -23.13 -1.97
CA ALA A 169 -26.89 -22.15 -2.47
C ALA A 169 -26.67 -21.03 -1.45
N PHE A 170 -25.55 -20.32 -1.55
CA PHE A 170 -25.32 -19.08 -0.82
C PHE A 170 -24.70 -17.99 -1.69
N GLU A 171 -24.93 -16.75 -1.30
CA GLU A 171 -24.40 -15.52 -1.87
C GLU A 171 -23.89 -14.63 -0.74
N TYR A 172 -22.69 -14.09 -0.90
CA TYR A 172 -22.13 -13.12 0.02
C TYR A 172 -22.17 -11.72 -0.63
N HIS A 173 -23.00 -10.84 -0.08
CA HIS A 173 -23.18 -9.50 -0.62
C HIS A 173 -22.17 -8.52 -0.02
N GLY A 174 -21.19 -8.09 -0.82
CA GLY A 174 -20.19 -7.09 -0.43
C GLY A 174 -20.76 -5.66 -0.18
N GLU A 175 -19.90 -4.75 0.31
CA GLU A 175 -20.21 -3.32 0.59
C GLU A 175 -20.87 -2.59 -0.60
N GLN A 176 -20.62 -3.07 -1.82
CA GLN A 176 -21.19 -2.50 -3.05
C GLN A 176 -22.70 -2.75 -3.23
N HIS A 177 -23.32 -3.67 -2.49
CA HIS A 177 -24.79 -3.84 -2.47
C HIS A 177 -25.49 -2.86 -1.50
N PHE A 178 -24.73 -2.21 -0.61
CA PHE A 178 -25.28 -1.43 0.51
C PHE A 178 -24.77 0.01 0.59
N LYS A 179 -23.90 0.45 -0.34
CA LYS A 179 -23.59 1.87 -0.52
C LYS A 179 -24.80 2.61 -1.08
N ASN A 180 -25.79 2.81 -0.23
CA ASN A 180 -26.90 3.70 -0.49
C ASN A 180 -27.43 4.38 0.76
N LEU A 181 -26.56 4.73 1.72
CA LEU A 181 -26.90 5.72 2.72
C LEU A 181 -25.73 6.70 2.89
N LYS A 182 -25.91 7.89 2.30
CA LYS A 182 -25.17 9.14 2.48
C LYS A 182 -23.83 9.28 1.75
N PHE A 183 -23.89 9.64 0.46
CA PHE A 183 -23.21 10.78 -0.20
C PHE A 183 -22.91 10.52 -1.71
N PHE A 184 -23.43 11.43 -2.54
CA PHE A 184 -23.22 11.63 -3.98
C PHE A 184 -23.75 10.59 -5.00
N TYR A 185 -24.96 10.87 -5.47
CA TYR A 185 -25.57 10.31 -6.68
C TYR A 185 -24.82 10.74 -7.94
N ARG A 186 -24.03 9.85 -8.55
CA ARG A 186 -23.57 10.01 -9.94
C ARG A 186 -23.78 8.80 -10.85
N ASN A 187 -24.29 7.66 -10.35
CA ASN A 187 -24.53 6.47 -11.18
C ASN A 187 -25.78 5.68 -10.74
N ARG A 188 -26.98 6.16 -11.11
CA ARG A 188 -28.27 5.51 -10.77
C ARG A 188 -28.51 4.19 -11.51
N GLY A 189 -27.97 4.00 -12.72
CA GLY A 189 -28.24 2.80 -13.53
C GLY A 189 -27.69 1.48 -12.97
N SER A 190 -26.44 1.49 -12.49
CA SER A 190 -25.72 0.27 -12.09
C SER A 190 -26.23 -0.38 -10.80
N LEU A 191 -26.77 0.39 -9.85
CA LEU A 191 -27.25 -0.13 -8.56
C LEU A 191 -28.65 -0.72 -8.70
N GLN A 192 -29.54 -0.07 -9.44
CA GLN A 192 -30.89 -0.56 -9.68
C GLN A 192 -30.89 -1.83 -10.53
N GLN A 193 -29.95 -1.95 -11.47
CA GLN A 193 -29.70 -3.19 -12.20
C GLN A 193 -29.22 -4.33 -11.27
N ARG A 194 -28.29 -4.07 -10.34
CA ARG A 194 -27.84 -5.10 -9.37
C ARG A 194 -28.96 -5.57 -8.45
N ILE A 195 -29.77 -4.65 -7.91
CA ILE A 195 -30.95 -4.99 -7.09
C ILE A 195 -31.95 -5.84 -7.91
N THR A 196 -32.13 -5.50 -9.19
CA THR A 196 -32.99 -6.26 -10.11
C THR A 196 -32.44 -7.66 -10.36
N TYR A 197 -31.12 -7.79 -10.55
CA TYR A 197 -30.46 -9.09 -10.73
C TYR A 197 -30.52 -9.96 -9.48
N ASP A 198 -30.33 -9.41 -8.29
CA ASP A 198 -30.47 -10.15 -7.03
C ASP A 198 -31.91 -10.66 -6.85
N LYS A 199 -32.91 -9.82 -7.12
CA LYS A 199 -34.33 -10.23 -7.12
C LYS A 199 -34.61 -11.32 -8.14
N TYR A 200 -34.03 -11.23 -9.32
CA TYR A 200 -34.21 -12.22 -10.37
C TYR A 200 -33.53 -13.56 -10.03
N LYS A 201 -32.33 -13.52 -9.46
CA LYS A 201 -31.59 -14.68 -8.94
C LYS A 201 -32.42 -15.43 -7.89
N ARG A 202 -33.03 -14.72 -6.92
CA ARG A 202 -33.95 -15.32 -5.94
C ARG A 202 -35.11 -16.07 -6.61
N LYS A 203 -35.82 -15.40 -7.52
CA LYS A 203 -36.96 -16.00 -8.24
C LYS A 203 -36.58 -17.24 -9.03
N LEU A 204 -35.43 -17.23 -9.69
CA LEU A 204 -34.94 -18.39 -10.42
C LEU A 204 -34.60 -19.55 -9.49
N CYS A 205 -33.94 -19.29 -8.36
CA CYS A 205 -33.65 -20.32 -7.36
C CYS A 205 -34.95 -20.91 -6.78
N GLU A 206 -35.93 -20.08 -6.44
CA GLU A 206 -37.26 -20.53 -5.97
C GLU A 206 -37.96 -21.42 -6.99
N LYS A 207 -37.97 -21.03 -8.28
CA LYS A 207 -38.62 -21.78 -9.36
C LYS A 207 -38.09 -23.22 -9.50
N ILE A 208 -36.80 -23.42 -9.28
CA ILE A 208 -36.14 -24.73 -9.35
C ILE A 208 -35.91 -25.37 -7.97
N GLN A 209 -36.59 -24.85 -6.95
CA GLN A 209 -36.56 -25.35 -5.57
C GLN A 209 -35.16 -25.38 -4.94
N ILE A 210 -34.29 -24.43 -5.30
CA ILE A 210 -33.01 -24.20 -4.63
C ILE A 210 -33.22 -23.18 -3.52
N LYS A 211 -32.82 -23.56 -2.32
CA LYS A 211 -32.80 -22.69 -1.14
C LYS A 211 -31.56 -21.79 -1.23
N LEU A 212 -31.76 -20.47 -1.22
CA LEU A 212 -30.67 -19.49 -1.34
C LEU A 212 -30.47 -18.74 -0.01
N ILE A 213 -29.24 -18.76 0.51
CA ILE A 213 -28.84 -17.98 1.68
C ILE A 213 -28.09 -16.73 1.22
N GLU A 214 -28.60 -15.55 1.53
CA GLU A 214 -27.92 -14.28 1.26
C GLU A 214 -27.27 -13.76 2.56
N ILE A 215 -25.96 -13.53 2.51
CA ILE A 215 -25.14 -13.14 3.67
C ILE A 215 -24.65 -11.69 3.48
N PRO A 216 -25.21 -10.71 4.23
CA PRO A 216 -24.80 -9.31 4.12
C PRO A 216 -23.38 -9.04 4.63
N TYR A 217 -22.66 -8.11 3.99
CA TYR A 217 -21.35 -7.66 4.53
C TYR A 217 -21.43 -6.98 5.90
N LEU A 218 -22.62 -6.52 6.32
CA LEU A 218 -22.83 -5.82 7.59
C LEU A 218 -22.66 -6.73 8.80
N ILE A 219 -22.88 -8.03 8.64
CA ILE A 219 -22.72 -9.01 9.72
C ILE A 219 -21.27 -8.99 10.17
N GLU A 220 -20.97 -9.00 11.47
CA GLU A 220 -19.60 -9.07 11.96
C GLU A 220 -19.02 -10.47 11.75
N ASP A 221 -17.71 -10.59 11.54
CA ASP A 221 -17.06 -11.88 11.25
C ASP A 221 -17.35 -12.96 12.30
N LYS A 222 -17.37 -12.56 13.58
CA LYS A 222 -17.65 -13.46 14.71
C LYS A 222 -19.08 -14.03 14.68
N ASP A 223 -20.02 -13.32 14.05
CA ASP A 223 -21.45 -13.63 14.07
C ASP A 223 -21.93 -14.33 12.80
N ILE A 224 -21.09 -14.41 11.76
CA ILE A 224 -21.43 -15.07 10.48
C ILE A 224 -21.96 -16.50 10.70
N TYR A 225 -21.33 -17.25 11.59
CA TYR A 225 -21.78 -18.63 11.88
C TYR A 225 -23.21 -18.68 12.44
N GLN A 226 -23.52 -17.84 13.44
CA GLN A 226 -24.85 -17.79 14.03
C GLN A 226 -25.89 -17.29 13.02
N TYR A 227 -25.51 -16.33 12.18
CA TYR A 227 -26.35 -15.85 11.09
C TYR A 227 -26.70 -16.95 10.10
N ILE A 228 -25.71 -17.74 9.65
CA ILE A 228 -25.93 -18.87 8.74
C ILE A 228 -26.88 -19.90 9.37
N LEU A 229 -26.69 -20.25 10.65
CA LEU A 229 -27.58 -21.19 11.34
C LEU A 229 -29.01 -20.68 11.43
N ALA A 230 -29.22 -19.40 11.74
CA ALA A 230 -30.54 -18.80 11.78
C ALA A 230 -31.23 -18.87 10.41
N LYS A 231 -30.50 -18.55 9.33
CA LYS A 231 -31.01 -18.63 7.95
C LYS A 231 -31.31 -20.05 7.50
N LEU A 232 -30.49 -21.04 7.87
CA LEU A 232 -30.77 -22.44 7.58
C LEU A 232 -32.08 -22.92 8.24
N LYS A 233 -32.34 -22.48 9.49
CA LYS A 233 -33.60 -22.77 10.19
C LYS A 233 -34.80 -22.10 9.52
N GLU A 234 -34.68 -20.83 9.14
CA GLU A 234 -35.72 -20.07 8.42
C GLU A 234 -36.09 -20.77 7.10
N LEU A 235 -35.10 -21.24 6.34
CA LEU A 235 -35.29 -21.98 5.09
C LEU A 235 -35.70 -23.46 5.29
N ARG A 236 -35.96 -23.88 6.53
CA ARG A 236 -36.33 -25.25 6.91
C ARG A 236 -35.36 -26.30 6.32
N VAL A 237 -34.06 -26.02 6.33
CA VAL A 237 -33.02 -26.96 5.91
C VAL A 237 -32.72 -27.89 7.07
N ARG A 238 -32.66 -29.21 6.82
CA ARG A 238 -32.27 -30.17 7.84
C ARG A 238 -30.78 -30.01 8.14
N ILE A 239 -30.46 -29.52 9.34
CA ILE A 239 -29.08 -29.33 9.79
C ILE A 239 -28.61 -30.63 10.46
N PRO A 240 -27.56 -31.31 9.95
CA PRO A 240 -27.03 -32.50 10.60
C PRO A 240 -26.33 -32.14 11.93
N LYS A 241 -26.16 -33.13 12.81
CA LYS A 241 -25.32 -32.96 14.01
C LYS A 241 -23.90 -32.61 13.55
N HIS A 242 -23.42 -31.43 13.94
CA HIS A 242 -22.10 -30.93 13.55
C HIS A 242 -21.34 -30.43 14.79
N ASN A 243 -20.01 -30.53 14.74
CA ASN A 243 -19.16 -30.19 15.88
C ASN A 243 -18.93 -28.67 15.96
N ALA A 244 -19.71 -27.99 16.81
CA ALA A 244 -19.58 -26.55 17.05
C ALA A 244 -18.16 -26.12 17.55
N LYS A 245 -17.41 -27.02 18.22
CA LYS A 245 -16.01 -26.75 18.61
C LYS A 245 -15.06 -26.72 17.41
N ASN A 246 -15.36 -27.47 16.35
CA ASN A 246 -14.58 -27.39 15.11
C ASN A 246 -14.80 -26.04 14.41
N ILE A 247 -16.03 -25.53 14.44
CA ILE A 247 -16.38 -24.25 13.81
C ILE A 247 -15.77 -23.07 14.58
N SER A 248 -15.73 -23.12 15.92
CA SER A 248 -15.02 -22.09 16.70
C SER A 248 -13.51 -22.08 16.42
N LYS A 249 -12.90 -23.25 16.19
CA LYS A 249 -11.51 -23.37 15.74
C LYS A 249 -11.31 -22.76 14.36
N ILE A 250 -12.19 -23.04 13.39
CA ILE A 250 -12.15 -22.46 12.04
C ILE A 250 -12.30 -20.94 12.10
N ASN A 251 -13.23 -20.42 12.91
CA ASN A 251 -13.40 -18.99 13.12
C ASN A 251 -12.14 -18.34 13.70
N LYS A 252 -11.53 -18.96 14.72
CA LYS A 252 -10.27 -18.49 15.30
C LYS A 252 -9.12 -18.50 14.30
N GLN A 253 -8.99 -19.57 13.49
CA GLN A 253 -7.98 -19.66 12.43
C GLN A 253 -8.17 -18.56 11.38
N TYR A 254 -9.41 -18.32 10.95
CA TYR A 254 -9.77 -17.26 10.01
C TYR A 254 -9.47 -15.86 10.57
N LEU A 255 -9.83 -15.56 11.83
CA LEU A 255 -9.52 -14.28 12.45
C LEU A 255 -8.00 -14.07 12.61
N ASN A 256 -7.26 -15.14 12.92
CA ASN A 256 -5.80 -15.10 13.01
C ASN A 256 -5.13 -14.88 11.64
N SER A 257 -5.61 -15.52 10.57
CA SER A 257 -5.07 -15.28 9.21
C SER A 257 -5.34 -13.84 8.75
N ARG A 258 -6.51 -13.28 9.08
CA ARG A 258 -6.84 -11.85 8.87
C ARG A 258 -5.84 -10.95 9.62
N LEU A 259 -5.51 -11.30 10.86
CA LEU A 259 -4.56 -10.53 11.67
C LEU A 259 -3.13 -10.59 11.11
N LYS A 260 -2.67 -11.78 10.68
CA LYS A 260 -1.36 -11.94 10.00
C LYS A 260 -1.24 -11.04 8.77
N TYR A 261 -2.31 -10.94 7.99
CA TYR A 261 -2.34 -10.02 6.86
C TYR A 261 -2.15 -8.55 7.27
N PHE A 262 -2.76 -8.13 8.38
CA PHE A 262 -2.55 -6.78 8.91
C PHE A 262 -1.13 -6.56 9.42
N TYR A 263 -0.45 -7.59 9.94
CA TYR A 263 0.99 -7.51 10.22
C TYR A 263 1.80 -7.25 8.94
N GLN A 264 1.48 -7.92 7.84
CA GLN A 264 2.16 -7.70 6.56
C GLN A 264 1.93 -6.30 5.99
N ILE A 265 0.69 -5.79 6.02
CA ILE A 265 0.42 -4.40 5.61
C ILE A 265 1.25 -3.42 6.43
N ALA A 266 1.29 -3.63 7.75
CA ALA A 266 2.02 -2.76 8.64
C ALA A 266 3.52 -2.78 8.33
N SER A 267 4.09 -3.96 8.14
CA SER A 267 5.50 -4.14 7.78
C SER A 267 5.83 -3.47 6.45
N LYS A 268 5.00 -3.64 5.41
CA LYS A 268 5.19 -2.97 4.11
C LYS A 268 5.16 -1.45 4.19
N ARG A 269 4.51 -0.88 5.21
CA ARG A 269 4.44 0.56 5.47
C ARG A 269 5.43 1.02 6.54
N GLY A 270 6.46 0.22 6.82
CA GLY A 270 7.52 0.55 7.77
C GLY A 270 7.07 0.56 9.23
N GLY A 271 5.98 -0.12 9.58
CA GLY A 271 5.45 -0.16 10.94
C GLY A 271 5.01 -1.54 11.40
N LYS A 272 4.23 -1.60 12.49
CA LYS A 272 3.76 -2.84 13.12
C LYS A 272 2.28 -2.72 13.49
N CYS A 273 1.52 -3.80 13.35
CA CYS A 273 0.23 -3.94 14.02
C CYS A 273 0.50 -4.59 15.39
N LEU A 274 0.01 -3.95 16.46
CA LEU A 274 0.24 -4.35 17.85
C LEU A 274 -0.92 -5.18 18.43
N SER A 275 -2.06 -5.22 17.72
CA SER A 275 -3.19 -6.06 18.13
C SER A 275 -2.82 -7.54 17.99
N SER A 276 -3.18 -8.33 19.00
CA SER A 276 -3.06 -9.80 19.03
C SER A 276 -4.38 -10.51 18.68
N VAL A 277 -5.49 -9.76 18.58
CA VAL A 277 -6.82 -10.28 18.26
C VAL A 277 -7.47 -9.40 17.20
N TYR A 278 -8.13 -10.04 16.23
CA TYR A 278 -8.97 -9.39 15.23
C TYR A 278 -10.42 -9.82 15.45
N LEU A 279 -11.33 -8.86 15.65
CA LEU A 279 -12.74 -9.13 15.96
C LEU A 279 -13.69 -8.83 14.79
N GLY A 280 -13.22 -8.14 13.74
CA GLY A 280 -14.03 -7.77 12.58
C GLY A 280 -13.61 -6.46 11.93
N ILE A 281 -14.20 -6.14 10.76
CA ILE A 281 -13.72 -5.04 9.89
C ILE A 281 -13.99 -3.65 10.48
N ASN A 282 -14.98 -3.57 11.36
CA ASN A 282 -15.37 -2.35 12.07
C ASN A 282 -14.58 -2.16 13.37
N HIS A 283 -13.86 -3.18 13.85
CA HIS A 283 -13.06 -3.08 15.06
C HIS A 283 -11.71 -2.40 14.78
N LYS A 284 -11.36 -1.45 15.64
CA LYS A 284 -10.08 -0.74 15.55
C LYS A 284 -8.94 -1.65 16.00
N LEU A 285 -7.90 -1.77 15.18
CA LEU A 285 -6.63 -2.37 15.55
C LEU A 285 -5.66 -1.30 16.05
N ARG A 286 -4.69 -1.70 16.89
CA ARG A 286 -3.58 -0.85 17.32
C ARG A 286 -2.43 -0.98 16.33
N TRP A 287 -1.91 0.16 15.88
CA TRP A 287 -0.85 0.25 14.88
C TRP A 287 0.29 1.10 15.42
N ARG A 288 1.51 0.89 14.89
CA ARG A 288 2.72 1.64 15.19
C ARG A 288 3.46 1.95 13.88
N CYS A 289 3.92 3.17 13.64
CA CYS A 289 4.70 3.53 12.44
C CYS A 289 6.22 3.41 12.70
N SER A 290 7.03 3.71 11.68
CA SER A 290 8.50 3.75 11.78
C SER A 290 8.99 4.75 12.82
N GLU A 291 8.34 5.91 12.89
CA GLU A 291 8.64 6.98 13.85
C GLU A 291 8.14 6.68 15.28
N GLY A 292 7.58 5.49 15.52
CA GLY A 292 7.14 5.06 16.84
C GLY A 292 5.74 5.51 17.27
N HIS A 293 5.04 6.34 16.49
CA HIS A 293 3.68 6.77 16.82
C HIS A 293 2.71 5.59 16.87
N ILE A 294 1.86 5.55 17.90
CA ILE A 294 0.86 4.49 18.10
C ILE A 294 -0.55 5.08 17.91
N TRP A 295 -1.40 4.42 17.11
CA TRP A 295 -2.79 4.84 16.93
C TRP A 295 -3.75 3.67 16.80
N LYS A 296 -5.05 3.94 16.99
CA LYS A 296 -6.14 2.98 16.80
C LYS A 296 -6.90 3.31 15.53
N ALA A 297 -6.99 2.38 14.58
CA ALA A 297 -7.72 2.56 13.33
C ALA A 297 -8.32 1.25 12.83
N THR A 298 -9.45 1.34 12.13
CA THR A 298 -10.04 0.18 11.44
C THR A 298 -9.14 -0.24 10.26
N PRO A 299 -9.10 -1.53 9.91
CA PRO A 299 -8.34 -1.99 8.75
C PRO A 299 -8.74 -1.31 7.44
N SER A 300 -10.02 -0.99 7.26
CA SER A 300 -10.52 -0.26 6.10
C SER A 300 -9.91 1.15 6.00
N ASN A 301 -9.83 1.88 7.12
CA ASN A 301 -9.23 3.21 7.14
C ASN A 301 -7.73 3.15 6.88
N VAL A 302 -7.03 2.18 7.47
CA VAL A 302 -5.60 1.97 7.22
C VAL A 302 -5.34 1.65 5.75
N LYS A 303 -6.21 0.86 5.09
CA LYS A 303 -6.06 0.59 3.65
C LYS A 303 -6.35 1.82 2.77
N ARG A 304 -7.44 2.54 3.04
CA ARG A 304 -7.98 3.60 2.18
C ARG A 304 -7.32 4.98 2.38
N TYR A 305 -6.83 5.29 3.58
CA TYR A 305 -6.35 6.63 3.95
C TYR A 305 -4.88 6.64 4.40
N HIS A 306 -4.41 7.81 4.85
CA HIS A 306 -3.04 8.04 5.30
C HIS A 306 -2.65 7.10 6.45
N TRP A 307 -1.48 6.47 6.30
CA TRP A 307 -0.99 5.40 7.17
C TRP A 307 -0.99 5.77 8.66
N CYS A 308 -0.22 6.80 9.04
CA CYS A 308 -0.13 7.28 10.41
C CYS A 308 -0.67 8.72 10.48
N PRO A 309 -1.73 8.99 11.26
CA PRO A 309 -2.31 10.34 11.38
C PRO A 309 -1.31 11.35 11.92
N SER A 310 -0.45 10.94 12.85
CA SER A 310 0.64 11.76 13.35
C SER A 310 1.59 12.09 12.20
N CYS A 311 2.14 11.12 11.48
CA CYS A 311 3.03 11.41 10.34
C CYS A 311 2.36 12.19 9.20
N ALA A 312 1.06 11.99 8.95
CA ALA A 312 0.32 12.66 7.89
C ALA A 312 -0.04 14.11 8.22
N GLY A 313 -0.37 14.40 9.49
CA GLY A 313 -0.59 15.76 10.00
C GLY A 313 0.71 16.47 10.38
N CYS A 314 1.83 15.74 10.44
CA CYS A 314 3.12 16.25 10.86
C CYS A 314 4.05 16.49 9.68
N LYS A 315 4.21 17.76 9.31
CA LYS A 315 5.56 18.33 9.19
C LYS A 315 6.16 18.54 10.61
N SER A 316 6.05 17.55 11.50
CA SER A 316 6.63 17.63 12.85
C SER A 316 8.10 17.36 12.73
N TYR A 317 8.86 18.43 12.76
CA TYR A 317 10.29 18.38 12.91
C TYR A 317 10.60 18.01 14.36
N THR A 318 11.50 17.05 14.58
CA THR A 318 12.11 16.87 15.90
C THR A 318 13.00 18.07 16.21
N ILE A 319 13.30 18.34 17.48
CA ILE A 319 14.23 19.41 17.87
C ILE A 319 15.59 19.28 17.15
N ASN A 320 16.00 18.05 16.79
CA ASN A 320 17.21 17.78 16.02
C ASN A 320 17.13 18.33 14.59
N LYS A 321 16.02 18.11 13.87
CA LYS A 321 15.85 18.68 12.53
C LYS A 321 15.77 20.21 12.56
N ILE A 322 15.23 20.79 13.64
CA ILE A 322 15.26 22.25 13.86
C ILE A 322 16.69 22.77 14.03
N ARG A 323 17.55 22.04 14.75
CA ARG A 323 18.96 22.38 14.90
C ARG A 323 19.71 22.27 13.57
N GLU A 324 19.42 21.26 12.75
CA GLU A 324 19.98 21.16 11.40
C GLU A 324 19.53 22.32 10.50
N LEU A 325 18.25 22.69 10.55
CA LEU A 325 17.73 23.86 9.84
C LEU A 325 18.47 25.15 10.25
N ALA A 326 18.75 25.32 11.55
CA ALA A 326 19.53 26.45 12.02
C ALA A 326 20.96 26.44 11.47
N LYS A 327 21.62 25.27 11.45
CA LYS A 327 22.98 25.11 10.88
C LYS A 327 23.02 25.44 9.39
N LEU A 328 22.04 24.97 8.61
CA LEU A 328 21.94 25.23 7.17
C LEU A 328 21.87 26.72 6.85
N ARG A 329 21.25 27.51 7.74
CA ARG A 329 21.15 28.98 7.64
C ARG A 329 22.33 29.72 8.30
N GLY A 330 23.40 29.01 8.66
CA GLY A 330 24.59 29.58 9.27
C GLY A 330 24.38 30.02 10.72
N GLY A 331 23.56 29.31 11.49
CA GLY A 331 23.26 29.62 12.88
C GLY A 331 22.99 28.40 13.76
N LYS A 332 22.42 28.65 14.95
CA LYS A 332 22.12 27.63 15.97
C LYS A 332 20.75 27.87 16.57
N CYS A 333 20.04 26.79 16.91
CA CYS A 333 18.85 26.85 17.75
C CYS A 333 19.27 26.56 19.19
N LEU A 334 19.00 27.51 20.10
CA LEU A 334 19.38 27.46 21.51
C LEU A 334 18.30 26.79 22.39
N SER A 335 17.09 26.62 21.86
CA SER A 335 16.02 25.93 22.60
C SER A 335 16.30 24.44 22.75
N THR A 336 15.95 23.90 23.92
CA THR A 336 16.08 22.49 24.28
C THR A 336 14.85 21.67 23.90
N GLU A 337 13.68 22.32 23.81
CA GLU A 337 12.39 21.68 23.54
C GLU A 337 11.71 22.25 22.30
N TYR A 338 10.99 21.39 21.56
CA TYR A 338 10.13 21.78 20.44
C TYR A 338 8.68 21.43 20.74
N LYS A 339 7.85 22.47 20.92
CA LYS A 339 6.42 22.34 21.26
C LYS A 339 5.48 22.47 20.05
N GLY A 340 6.02 22.51 18.82
CA GLY A 340 5.26 22.61 17.57
C GLY A 340 5.64 23.82 16.70
N ALA A 341 5.06 23.89 15.49
CA ALA A 341 5.48 24.83 14.43
C ALA A 341 5.24 26.31 14.79
N HIS A 342 4.26 26.58 15.66
CA HIS A 342 3.89 27.92 16.11
C HIS A 342 4.51 28.31 17.46
N GLY A 343 5.21 27.39 18.13
CA GLY A 343 5.94 27.69 19.36
C GLY A 343 7.19 28.51 19.05
N LYS A 344 7.44 29.59 19.82
CA LYS A 344 8.67 30.39 19.67
C LYS A 344 9.87 29.60 20.17
N LEU A 345 10.96 29.63 19.41
CA LEU A 345 12.27 29.11 19.79
C LEU A 345 13.31 30.23 19.80
N LYS A 346 14.40 30.04 20.56
CA LYS A 346 15.56 30.92 20.59
C LYS A 346 16.56 30.50 19.51
N TRP A 347 16.98 31.46 18.68
CA TRP A 347 17.89 31.27 17.55
C TRP A 347 19.10 32.18 17.69
N GLN A 348 20.24 31.77 17.12
CA GLN A 348 21.48 32.53 17.04
C GLN A 348 22.03 32.48 15.61
N CYS A 349 22.44 33.62 15.03
CA CYS A 349 23.07 33.64 13.70
C CYS A 349 24.60 33.56 13.79
N SER A 350 25.27 33.45 12.65
CA SER A 350 26.73 33.44 12.53
C SER A 350 27.40 34.69 13.11
N LYS A 351 26.72 35.84 13.09
CA LYS A 351 27.19 37.10 13.70
C LYS A 351 26.91 37.20 15.21
N GLY A 352 26.40 36.14 15.83
CA GLY A 352 26.17 36.05 17.28
C GLY A 352 24.84 36.64 17.78
N HIS A 353 24.01 37.25 16.91
CA HIS A 353 22.73 37.81 17.34
C HIS A 353 21.74 36.74 17.77
N ILE A 354 21.08 36.96 18.92
CA ILE A 354 20.05 36.07 19.47
C ILE A 354 18.66 36.70 19.27
N TRP A 355 17.69 35.90 18.81
CA TRP A 355 16.29 36.33 18.69
C TRP A 355 15.32 35.17 18.89
N GLU A 356 14.05 35.50 19.15
CA GLU A 356 12.97 34.52 19.28
C GLU A 356 11.99 34.61 18.11
N THR A 357 11.72 33.47 17.46
CA THR A 357 10.69 33.38 16.43
C THR A 357 10.23 31.94 16.24
N THR A 358 9.18 31.74 15.45
CA THR A 358 8.61 30.43 15.17
C THR A 358 9.44 29.68 14.12
N PRO A 359 9.61 28.35 14.26
CA PRO A 359 10.23 27.50 13.24
C PRO A 359 9.58 27.61 11.86
N ASP A 360 8.27 27.87 11.81
CA ASP A 360 7.54 28.08 10.57
C ASP A 360 8.04 29.32 9.80
N SER A 361 8.25 30.43 10.51
CA SER A 361 8.78 31.68 9.93
C SER A 361 10.18 31.49 9.35
N ILE A 362 11.05 30.76 10.07
CA ILE A 362 12.40 30.43 9.60
C ILE A 362 12.36 29.61 8.31
N ARG A 363 11.47 28.62 8.25
CA ARG A 363 11.29 27.78 7.07
C ARG A 363 10.79 28.59 5.86
N ASN A 364 9.87 29.52 6.10
CA ASN A 364 9.27 30.36 5.05
C ASN A 364 10.21 31.48 4.56
N GLY A 365 11.45 31.53 5.05
CA GLY A 365 12.51 32.38 4.50
C GLY A 365 13.06 33.42 5.46
N THR A 366 12.35 33.75 6.53
CA THR A 366 12.77 34.76 7.52
C THR A 366 14.02 34.29 8.28
N TRP A 367 14.94 35.21 8.57
CA TRP A 367 16.13 34.91 9.37
C TRP A 367 16.42 36.03 10.37
N CYS A 368 17.68 36.19 10.77
CA CYS A 368 18.11 37.14 11.79
C CYS A 368 17.66 38.58 11.48
N PRO A 369 16.79 39.19 12.31
CA PRO A 369 16.24 40.52 12.07
C PRO A 369 17.32 41.60 12.08
N LYS A 370 18.35 41.45 12.94
CA LYS A 370 19.51 42.35 13.00
C LYS A 370 20.38 42.28 11.74
N CYS A 371 20.53 41.10 11.14
CA CYS A 371 21.27 40.95 9.88
C CYS A 371 20.45 41.43 8.67
N ASN A 372 19.13 41.32 8.73
CA ASN A 372 18.23 41.70 7.64
C ASN A 372 17.75 43.16 7.70
N GLY A 373 18.23 43.95 8.67
CA GLY A 373 17.91 45.38 8.79
C GLY A 373 16.53 45.71 9.38
N ASN A 374 15.79 44.71 9.89
CA ASN A 374 14.49 44.89 10.54
C ASN A 374 14.65 45.03 12.05
N ILE A 375 15.16 46.18 12.51
CA ILE A 375 15.19 46.52 13.93
C ILE A 375 14.09 47.54 14.22
N SER A 376 13.24 47.25 15.21
CA SER A 376 12.47 48.26 15.92
C SER A 376 13.27 48.69 17.15
N TYR A 377 13.61 49.96 17.25
CA TYR A 377 14.35 50.54 18.39
C TYR A 377 13.39 51.01 19.48
N THR A 378 13.88 51.12 20.71
CA THR A 378 13.19 51.91 21.74
C THR A 378 13.54 53.39 21.58
N ILE A 379 12.71 54.28 22.13
CA ILE A 379 12.98 55.73 22.07
C ILE A 379 14.24 56.11 22.86
N ASP A 380 14.62 55.30 23.84
CA ASP A 380 15.82 55.50 24.65
C ASP A 380 17.09 55.19 23.85
N GLU A 381 17.11 54.07 23.10
CA GLU A 381 18.21 53.71 22.20
C GLU A 381 18.42 54.77 21.10
N ILE A 382 17.32 55.35 20.60
CA ILE A 382 17.35 56.45 19.61
C ILE A 382 17.93 57.72 20.23
N SER A 383 17.60 58.01 21.48
CA SER A 383 18.07 59.18 22.21
C SER A 383 19.58 59.09 22.49
N GLU A 384 20.08 57.90 22.78
CA GLU A 384 21.50 57.64 22.98
C GLU A 384 22.28 57.73 21.66
N LEU A 385 21.72 57.22 20.56
CA LEU A 385 22.27 57.40 19.21
C LEU A 385 22.42 58.88 18.86
N ALA A 386 21.41 59.71 19.17
CA ALA A 386 21.49 61.14 18.92
C ALA A 386 22.63 61.81 19.71
N LYS A 387 22.82 61.43 20.98
CA LYS A 387 23.94 61.92 21.81
C LYS A 387 25.29 61.52 21.24
N SER A 388 25.42 60.28 20.76
CA SER A 388 26.67 59.79 20.15
C SER A 388 27.09 60.55 18.89
N CYS A 389 26.14 61.17 18.19
CA CYS A 389 26.39 62.03 17.03
C CYS A 389 26.48 63.52 17.40
N GLY A 390 26.60 63.85 18.70
CA GLY A 390 26.74 65.24 19.16
C GLY A 390 25.44 66.04 19.14
N GLY A 391 24.27 65.41 19.29
CA GLY A 391 23.00 66.12 19.37
C GLY A 391 21.90 65.37 20.11
N LYS A 392 20.62 65.66 19.79
CA LYS A 392 19.45 65.17 20.55
C LYS A 392 18.31 64.73 19.64
N CYS A 393 17.56 63.71 20.05
CA CYS A 393 16.29 63.33 19.43
C CYS A 393 15.16 64.09 20.12
N LEU A 394 14.36 64.84 19.35
CA LEU A 394 13.24 65.64 19.85
C LEU A 394 11.90 64.88 19.83
N SER A 395 11.82 63.77 19.09
CA SER A 395 10.63 62.92 19.05
C SER A 395 10.48 62.14 20.36
N LYS A 396 9.26 62.12 20.92
CA LYS A 396 8.93 61.40 22.17
C LYS A 396 8.41 59.97 21.95
N LYS A 397 8.07 59.59 20.72
CA LYS A 397 7.54 58.27 20.37
C LYS A 397 8.15 57.77 19.06
N TYR A 398 8.44 56.47 18.98
CA TYR A 398 8.95 55.80 17.79
C TYR A 398 7.89 54.85 17.20
N GLY A 399 7.46 55.15 15.97
CA GLY A 399 6.40 54.40 15.26
C GLY A 399 6.90 53.26 14.37
N GLY A 400 8.17 52.84 14.49
CA GLY A 400 8.75 51.73 13.72
C GLY A 400 9.72 52.15 12.60
N ALA A 401 10.18 51.17 11.81
CA ALA A 401 11.35 51.27 10.92
C ALA A 401 11.30 52.39 9.86
N HIS A 402 10.11 52.83 9.46
CA HIS A 402 9.89 53.88 8.46
C HIS A 402 9.44 55.22 9.07
N GLY A 403 9.26 55.29 10.39
CA GLY A 403 8.90 56.52 11.08
C GLY A 403 10.06 57.52 11.08
N LYS A 404 9.84 58.71 10.51
CA LYS A 404 10.78 59.83 10.63
C LYS A 404 10.72 60.38 12.05
N LEU A 405 11.88 60.73 12.59
CA LEU A 405 12.02 61.38 13.88
C LEU A 405 12.65 62.75 13.69
N LYS A 406 12.38 63.67 14.61
CA LYS A 406 12.99 65.00 14.67
C LYS A 406 14.30 64.92 15.43
N TRP A 407 15.38 65.37 14.80
CA TRP A 407 16.75 65.38 15.33
C TRP A 407 17.26 66.81 15.41
N GLN A 408 18.18 67.08 16.34
CA GLN A 408 18.87 68.35 16.50
C GLN A 408 20.38 68.11 16.67
N CYS A 409 21.24 68.83 15.94
CA CYS A 409 22.70 68.76 16.12
C CYS A 409 23.21 69.74 17.21
N SER A 410 24.52 69.72 17.48
CA SER A 410 25.19 70.65 18.41
C SER A 410 24.97 72.13 18.03
N GLU A 411 25.03 72.45 16.73
CA GLU A 411 24.82 73.80 16.19
C GLU A 411 23.33 74.22 16.15
N GLY A 412 22.43 73.38 16.69
CA GLY A 412 21.01 73.71 16.82
C GLY A 412 20.14 73.46 15.57
N HIS A 413 20.71 73.00 14.45
CA HIS A 413 19.92 72.66 13.26
C HIS A 413 18.95 71.50 13.53
N ILE A 414 17.70 71.64 13.06
CA ILE A 414 16.65 70.62 13.23
C ILE A 414 16.29 70.01 11.88
N TRP A 415 16.18 68.68 11.81
CA TRP A 415 15.73 67.96 10.61
C TRP A 415 14.96 66.69 10.94
N GLU A 416 14.27 66.15 9.93
CA GLU A 416 13.50 64.91 10.03
C GLU A 416 14.09 63.80 9.16
N THR A 417 14.46 62.68 9.77
CA THR A 417 14.91 61.50 9.04
C THR A 417 14.68 60.23 9.86
N THR A 418 14.89 59.06 9.24
CA THR A 418 14.76 57.77 9.90
C THR A 418 16.00 57.46 10.75
N PRO A 419 15.87 56.74 11.88
CA PRO A 419 17.02 56.30 12.69
C PRO A 419 18.05 55.49 11.91
N ASN A 420 17.61 54.74 10.89
CA ASN A 420 18.50 53.94 10.06
C ASN A 420 19.40 54.81 9.16
N SER A 421 18.94 55.99 8.76
CA SER A 421 19.76 56.97 8.01
C SER A 421 20.86 57.56 8.89
N ILE A 422 20.53 57.92 10.13
CA ILE A 422 21.49 58.41 11.13
C ILE A 422 22.60 57.38 11.35
N ARG A 423 22.22 56.13 11.60
CA ARG A 423 23.17 55.03 11.82
C ARG A 423 24.06 54.73 10.61
N ARG A 424 23.59 54.98 9.38
CA ARG A 424 24.37 54.83 8.15
C ARG A 424 25.40 55.96 7.95
N GLY A 425 25.47 56.91 8.88
CA GLY A 425 26.46 57.98 8.90
C GLY A 425 25.94 59.33 8.39
N THR A 426 24.66 59.45 8.05
CA THR A 426 24.07 60.72 7.61
C THR A 426 23.52 61.48 8.82
N TRP A 427 24.26 62.47 9.33
CA TRP A 427 23.84 63.29 10.47
C TRP A 427 23.17 64.61 10.03
N CYS A 428 23.83 65.76 10.24
CA CYS A 428 23.33 67.07 9.83
C CYS A 428 23.94 67.49 8.50
N LEU A 429 23.12 67.65 7.46
CA LEU A 429 23.60 68.10 6.14
C LEU A 429 24.10 69.55 6.18
N LYS A 430 23.50 70.41 7.01
CA LYS A 430 23.90 71.81 7.17
C LYS A 430 25.23 72.00 7.92
N CYS A 431 25.66 71.02 8.71
CA CYS A 431 26.98 71.02 9.34
C CYS A 431 28.03 70.32 8.48
N ARG A 432 27.62 69.73 7.35
CA ARG A 432 28.48 68.96 6.44
C ARG A 432 28.80 69.75 5.16
N SER A 433 27.92 70.69 4.80
CA SER A 433 28.16 71.83 3.91
C SER A 433 28.85 72.95 4.66
#